data_AF-A0AAE1NWI8-F1
#
_entry.id   AF-A0AAE1NWI8-F1
#
_cell.length_a   1.000
_cell.length_b   1.000
_cell.length_c   1.000
_cell.angle_alpha   90.00
_cell.angle_beta   90.00
_cell.angle_gamma   90.00
#
_symmetry.space_group_name_H-M   'P 1'
#
loop_
_entity.id
_entity.type
_entity.pdbx_description
1 polymer ?
#
loop_
_entity_poly.entity_id
_entity_poly.type
_entity_poly.pdbx_seq_one_letter_code
_entity_poly.pdbx_strand_id
1 'polypeptide(L)'
;MLLRYWKEVLANNIIAQVGEVGRTPATFEDAAKIATFILNSGIEYGSGKIIYNRFRTVVSYDTLELPIHTAASISAAEKIGVYDSLDNDVIQSYLEYSLASLLYFTFKEGACSEQSSRMTAMDSASKNAGEMIDKLTLTYNRTRQAVITGELIEIISGAAAV
;
A
#
# COMPACT_ATOMS: atom_id res chain seq x y z
N MET A 1 3.78 -4.62 6.87
CA MET A 1 5.05 -4.04 7.35
C MET A 1 4.83 -2.67 8.01
N LEU A 2 4.21 -1.71 7.33
CA LEU A 2 3.90 -0.38 7.90
C LEU A 2 2.99 -0.41 9.15
N LEU A 3 1.90 -1.18 9.15
CA LEU A 3 1.02 -1.33 10.33
C LEU A 3 1.75 -1.80 11.59
N ARG A 4 2.81 -2.60 11.44
CA ARG A 4 3.63 -3.06 12.57
C ARG A 4 4.53 -1.94 13.10
N TYR A 5 5.11 -1.16 12.18
CA TYR A 5 5.89 0.04 12.53
C TYR A 5 5.05 1.09 13.28
N TRP A 6 3.84 1.40 12.78
CA TRP A 6 2.95 2.35 13.46
C TRP A 6 2.46 1.83 14.82
N LYS A 7 2.23 0.53 14.96
CA LYS A 7 1.94 -0.09 16.27
C LYS A 7 3.13 -0.01 17.22
N GLU A 8 4.36 -0.07 16.74
CA GLU A 8 5.55 0.06 17.59
C GLU A 8 5.80 1.52 18.01
N VAL A 9 5.53 2.49 17.13
CA VAL A 9 5.85 3.91 17.38
C VAL A 9 4.68 4.71 17.99
N LEU A 10 3.44 4.38 17.67
CA LEU A 10 2.24 5.19 17.97
C LEU A 10 1.08 4.38 18.55
N ALA A 11 1.37 3.27 19.24
CA ALA A 11 0.37 2.36 19.82
C ALA A 11 -0.79 3.07 20.54
N ASN A 12 -0.47 4.10 21.34
CA ASN A 12 -1.44 4.79 22.20
C ASN A 12 -2.37 5.75 21.43
N ASN A 13 -2.04 6.10 20.18
CA ASN A 13 -2.81 7.04 19.35
C ASN A 13 -3.70 6.33 18.32
N ILE A 14 -3.69 5.00 18.27
CA ILE A 14 -4.50 4.22 17.33
C ILE A 14 -5.80 3.83 18.01
N ILE A 15 -6.90 4.42 17.55
CA ILE A 15 -8.24 4.19 18.11
C ILE A 15 -8.86 2.93 17.49
N ALA A 16 -8.74 2.79 16.17
CA ALA A 16 -9.32 1.68 15.44
C ALA A 16 -8.42 1.24 14.28
N GLN A 17 -8.56 -0.03 13.91
CA GLN A 17 -7.86 -0.62 12.78
C GLN A 17 -8.87 -1.39 11.93
N VAL A 18 -8.81 -1.17 10.62
CA VAL A 18 -9.57 -1.97 9.65
C VAL A 18 -8.62 -2.98 9.00
N GLY A 19 -9.02 -4.24 8.99
CA GLY A 19 -8.32 -5.34 8.33
C GLY A 19 -8.93 -5.70 6.98
N GLU A 20 -8.25 -6.58 6.23
CA GLU A 20 -8.73 -7.20 4.98
C GLU A 20 -9.08 -6.26 3.80
N VAL A 21 -8.82 -4.96 3.94
CA VAL A 21 -8.96 -3.99 2.84
C VAL A 21 -7.91 -4.27 1.77
N GLY A 22 -8.36 -4.47 0.52
CA GLY A 22 -7.47 -4.67 -0.65
C GLY A 22 -7.27 -6.11 -1.10
N ARG A 23 -7.85 -7.11 -0.41
CA ARG A 23 -7.89 -8.50 -0.92
C ARG A 23 -8.80 -8.62 -2.14
N THR A 24 -9.97 -7.99 -2.07
CA THR A 24 -10.88 -7.75 -3.18
C THR A 24 -10.83 -6.26 -3.56
N PRO A 25 -11.23 -5.89 -4.79
CA PRO A 25 -11.34 -4.48 -5.16
C PRO A 25 -12.27 -3.73 -4.21
N ALA A 26 -11.76 -2.72 -3.52
CA ALA A 26 -12.54 -1.94 -2.56
C ALA A 26 -13.77 -1.32 -3.24
N THR A 27 -14.94 -1.51 -2.66
CA THR A 27 -16.21 -0.98 -3.14
C THR A 27 -16.60 0.28 -2.36
N PHE A 28 -17.59 1.02 -2.87
CA PHE A 28 -18.13 2.15 -2.12
C PHE A 28 -18.80 1.71 -0.81
N GLU A 29 -19.37 0.51 -0.78
CA GLU A 29 -19.97 -0.06 0.42
C GLU A 29 -18.92 -0.23 1.55
N ASP A 30 -17.71 -0.67 1.21
CA ASP A 30 -16.61 -0.79 2.17
C ASP A 30 -16.22 0.57 2.76
N ALA A 31 -16.12 1.59 1.90
CA ALA A 31 -15.83 2.96 2.34
C ALA A 31 -16.95 3.54 3.21
N ALA A 32 -18.22 3.28 2.87
CA ALA A 32 -19.37 3.74 3.64
C ALA A 32 -19.44 3.07 5.03
N LYS A 33 -19.13 1.77 5.13
CA LYS A 33 -19.03 1.07 6.42
C LYS A 33 -17.97 1.70 7.33
N ILE A 34 -16.82 2.06 6.76
CA ILE A 34 -15.72 2.70 7.50
C ILE A 34 -16.11 4.13 7.89
N ALA A 35 -16.73 4.90 7.00
CA ALA A 35 -17.22 6.24 7.30
C ALA A 35 -18.25 6.21 8.45
N THR A 36 -19.21 5.27 8.39
CA THR A 36 -20.21 5.07 9.44
C THR A 36 -19.56 4.68 10.77
N PHE A 37 -18.54 3.81 10.74
CA PHE A 37 -17.78 3.45 11.93
C PHE A 37 -17.05 4.67 12.54
N ILE A 38 -16.46 5.53 11.71
CA ILE A 38 -15.81 6.77 12.16
C ILE A 38 -16.83 7.71 12.79
N LEU A 39 -18.00 7.88 12.18
CA LEU A 39 -19.07 8.74 12.72
C LEU A 39 -19.62 8.22 14.06
N ASN A 40 -19.82 6.91 14.18
CA ASN A 40 -20.33 6.26 15.39
C ASN A 40 -19.29 6.14 16.52
N SER A 41 -18.02 6.48 16.26
CA SER A 41 -16.96 6.42 17.27
C SER A 41 -17.12 7.44 18.39
N GLY A 42 -17.96 8.47 18.21
CA GLY A 42 -18.21 9.52 19.20
C GLY A 42 -17.01 10.45 19.43
N ILE A 43 -16.01 10.41 18.55
CA ILE A 43 -14.81 11.24 18.66
C ILE A 43 -15.08 12.59 18.03
N GLU A 44 -15.11 13.62 18.86
CA GLU A 44 -15.07 14.99 18.36
C GLU A 44 -13.66 15.35 17.92
N TYR A 45 -13.49 15.63 16.64
CA TYR A 45 -12.25 16.13 16.06
C TYR A 45 -12.45 17.56 15.53
N GLY A 46 -11.50 18.45 15.78
CA GLY A 46 -11.53 19.81 15.24
C GLY A 46 -11.12 19.88 13.76
N SER A 47 -10.16 19.05 13.36
CA SER A 47 -9.67 18.93 11.98
C SER A 47 -9.13 17.52 11.73
N GLY A 48 -9.47 16.92 10.58
CA GLY A 48 -8.95 15.62 10.17
C GLY A 48 -8.10 15.73 8.90
N LYS A 49 -7.21 14.76 8.70
CA LYS A 49 -6.47 14.58 7.43
C LYS A 49 -6.43 13.11 7.06
N ILE A 50 -6.69 12.80 5.79
CA ILE A 50 -6.51 11.46 5.22
C ILE A 50 -5.18 11.46 4.48
N ILE A 51 -4.27 10.59 4.89
CA ILE A 51 -3.00 10.38 4.20
C ILE A 51 -3.17 9.22 3.24
N TYR A 52 -2.85 9.44 1.96
CA TYR A 52 -2.97 8.42 0.93
C TYR A 52 -1.87 8.55 -0.12
N ASN A 53 -1.67 7.49 -0.89
CA ASN A 53 -0.77 7.51 -2.03
C ASN A 53 -1.57 7.81 -3.29
N ARG A 54 -1.26 8.93 -3.94
CA ARG A 54 -1.79 9.30 -5.24
C ARG A 54 -0.98 8.64 -6.33
N PHE A 55 -1.68 7.99 -7.25
CA PHE A 55 -1.08 7.41 -8.44
C PHE A 55 -0.65 8.53 -9.39
N ARG A 56 0.63 8.55 -9.77
CA ARG A 56 1.15 9.51 -10.76
C ARG A 56 1.54 8.80 -12.04
N THR A 57 2.38 7.78 -11.95
CA THR A 57 2.76 6.93 -13.08
C THR A 57 2.91 5.50 -12.61
N VAL A 58 3.18 4.59 -13.56
CA VAL A 58 3.44 3.19 -13.24
C VAL A 58 4.67 3.02 -12.30
N VAL A 59 5.61 3.96 -12.35
CA VAL A 59 6.87 3.87 -11.59
C VAL A 59 6.83 4.72 -10.31
N SER A 60 5.97 5.74 -10.25
CA SER A 60 5.97 6.71 -9.16
C SER A 60 4.58 6.99 -8.61
N TYR A 61 4.54 7.17 -7.29
CA TYR A 61 3.38 7.63 -6.54
C TYR A 61 3.81 8.76 -5.59
N ASP A 62 2.90 9.68 -5.29
CA ASP A 62 3.14 10.79 -4.37
C ASP A 62 2.26 10.61 -3.13
N THR A 63 2.83 10.76 -1.93
CA THR A 63 2.05 10.72 -0.68
C THR A 63 1.46 12.10 -0.41
N LEU A 64 0.14 12.19 -0.39
CA LEU A 64 -0.60 13.44 -0.21
C LEU A 64 -1.53 13.37 1.01
N GLU A 65 -1.89 14.55 1.51
CA GLU A 65 -2.84 14.73 2.61
C GLU A 65 -4.13 15.36 2.07
N LEU A 66 -5.27 14.81 2.46
CA LEU A 66 -6.60 15.33 2.11
C LEU A 66 -7.30 15.83 3.38
N PRO A 67 -7.67 17.12 3.48
CA PRO A 67 -8.31 17.63 4.68
C PRO A 67 -9.76 17.13 4.81
N ILE A 68 -10.16 16.79 6.03
CA ILE A 68 -11.56 16.55 6.42
C ILE A 68 -12.04 17.78 7.18
N HIS A 69 -13.14 18.35 6.69
CA HIS A 69 -13.79 19.52 7.28
C HIS A 69 -14.92 19.11 8.22
N THR A 70 -15.10 19.87 9.30
CA THR A 70 -16.19 19.70 10.27
C THR A 70 -17.36 20.62 9.93
N ALA A 71 -18.56 20.33 10.47
CA ALA A 71 -19.75 21.17 10.26
C ALA A 71 -19.50 22.63 10.64
N ALA A 72 -18.86 22.88 11.78
CA ALA A 72 -18.51 24.24 12.21
C ALA A 72 -17.57 24.95 11.21
N SER A 73 -16.59 24.23 10.65
CA SER A 73 -15.67 24.81 9.66
C SER A 73 -16.34 25.11 8.33
N ILE A 74 -17.36 24.33 7.97
CA ILE A 74 -18.18 24.55 6.78
C ILE A 74 -19.05 25.78 7.04
N SER A 75 -19.89 25.80 8.07
CA SER A 75 -20.80 26.92 8.39
C SER A 75 -20.10 28.28 8.54
N ALA A 76 -18.83 28.30 8.95
CA ALA A 76 -18.03 29.53 9.07
C ALA A 76 -17.45 30.04 7.72
N ALA A 77 -17.61 29.31 6.62
CA ALA A 77 -17.05 29.68 5.33
C ALA A 77 -17.82 30.84 4.67
N GLU A 78 -17.07 31.85 4.21
CA GLU A 78 -17.61 33.11 3.67
C GLU A 78 -18.57 32.92 2.48
N LYS A 79 -18.39 31.85 1.69
CA LYS A 79 -19.18 31.58 0.48
C LYS A 79 -20.44 30.75 0.73
N ILE A 80 -20.71 30.31 1.96
CA ILE A 80 -21.91 29.51 2.24
C ILE A 80 -23.20 30.30 2.08
N GLY A 81 -23.17 31.62 2.33
CA GLY A 81 -24.35 32.48 2.15
C GLY A 81 -24.87 32.61 0.71
N VAL A 82 -24.17 32.04 -0.28
CA VAL A 82 -24.63 31.97 -1.68
C VAL A 82 -25.66 30.87 -1.88
N TYR A 83 -25.73 29.89 -0.98
CA TYR A 83 -26.60 28.74 -1.09
C TYR A 83 -27.87 28.96 -0.27
N ASP A 84 -29.02 28.83 -0.93
CA ASP A 84 -30.33 29.25 -0.42
C ASP A 84 -31.01 28.21 0.51
N SER A 85 -30.43 27.01 0.63
CA SER A 85 -31.06 25.85 1.30
C SER A 85 -30.09 24.99 2.12
N LEU A 86 -29.22 25.60 2.92
CA LEU A 86 -28.44 24.87 3.92
C LEU A 86 -29.16 24.82 5.26
N ASP A 87 -29.98 23.79 5.43
CA ASP A 87 -30.37 23.33 6.76
C ASP A 87 -29.22 22.56 7.41
N ASN A 88 -29.19 22.54 8.76
CA ASN A 88 -28.19 21.77 9.50
C ASN A 88 -28.19 20.28 9.11
N ASP A 89 -29.37 19.71 8.84
CA ASP A 89 -29.51 18.31 8.42
C ASP A 89 -28.90 18.04 7.04
N VAL A 90 -28.95 19.03 6.14
CA VAL A 90 -28.34 18.96 4.81
C VAL A 90 -26.83 19.03 4.92
N ILE A 91 -26.29 19.92 5.76
CA ILE A 91 -24.84 20.01 6.03
C ILE A 91 -24.32 18.69 6.59
N GLN A 92 -25.06 18.10 7.54
CA GLN A 92 -24.68 16.83 8.13
C GLN A 92 -24.69 15.71 7.08
N SER A 93 -25.76 15.57 6.31
CA SER A 93 -25.85 14.57 5.23
C SER A 93 -24.72 14.73 4.20
N TYR A 94 -24.39 15.97 3.85
CA TYR A 94 -23.28 16.28 2.95
C TYR A 94 -21.93 15.84 3.52
N LEU A 95 -21.66 16.11 4.80
CA LEU A 95 -20.42 15.71 5.47
C LEU A 95 -20.24 14.20 5.51
N GLU A 96 -21.30 13.48 5.88
CA GLU A 96 -21.28 12.01 5.95
C GLU A 96 -21.01 11.40 4.57
N TYR A 97 -21.68 11.92 3.54
CA TYR A 97 -21.46 11.50 2.15
C TYR A 97 -20.05 11.87 1.66
N SER A 98 -19.59 13.08 1.95
CA SER A 98 -18.26 13.56 1.57
C SER A 98 -17.17 12.70 2.18
N LEU A 99 -17.27 12.34 3.46
CA LEU A 99 -16.33 11.43 4.11
C LEU A 99 -16.25 10.07 3.41
N ALA A 100 -17.40 9.45 3.13
CA ALA A 100 -17.44 8.17 2.42
C ALA A 100 -16.86 8.27 1.00
N SER A 101 -17.16 9.35 0.28
CA SER A 101 -16.65 9.61 -1.06
C SER A 101 -15.14 9.82 -1.10
N LEU A 102 -14.60 10.62 -0.17
CA LEU A 102 -13.17 10.87 -0.04
C LEU A 102 -12.42 9.57 0.33
N LEU A 103 -12.95 8.79 1.28
CA LEU A 103 -12.39 7.48 1.61
C LEU A 103 -12.35 6.56 0.39
N TYR A 104 -13.45 6.47 -0.36
CA TYR A 104 -13.52 5.66 -1.57
C TYR A 104 -12.50 6.12 -2.63
N PHE A 105 -12.36 7.42 -2.84
CA PHE A 105 -11.34 7.99 -3.73
C PHE A 105 -9.93 7.57 -3.30
N THR A 106 -9.58 7.75 -2.03
CA THR A 106 -8.26 7.38 -1.51
C THR A 106 -7.97 5.88 -1.60
N PHE A 107 -8.99 5.02 -1.44
CA PHE A 107 -8.83 3.58 -1.62
C PHE A 107 -8.50 3.21 -3.07
N LYS A 108 -9.13 3.86 -4.05
CA LYS A 108 -8.84 3.59 -5.47
C LYS A 108 -7.44 4.05 -5.87
N GLU A 109 -7.05 5.25 -5.43
CA GLU A 109 -5.71 5.80 -5.64
C GLU A 109 -4.61 4.92 -4.99
N GLY A 110 -4.85 4.54 -3.73
CA GLY A 110 -3.94 3.67 -2.97
C GLY A 110 -3.81 2.28 -3.58
N ALA A 111 -4.92 1.66 -3.99
CA ALA A 111 -4.92 0.34 -4.61
C ALA A 111 -4.16 0.35 -5.96
N CYS A 112 -4.36 1.38 -6.79
CA CYS A 112 -3.64 1.51 -8.05
C CYS A 112 -2.12 1.68 -7.81
N SER A 113 -1.75 2.59 -6.91
CA SER A 113 -0.36 2.84 -6.53
C SER A 113 0.33 1.60 -5.96
N GLU A 114 -0.38 0.83 -5.14
CA GLU A 114 0.13 -0.42 -4.57
C GLU A 114 0.38 -1.47 -5.65
N GLN A 115 -0.58 -1.70 -6.55
CA GLN A 115 -0.40 -2.68 -7.63
C GLN A 115 0.75 -2.30 -8.55
N SER A 116 0.89 -1.01 -8.84
CA SER A 116 1.99 -0.51 -9.65
C SER A 116 3.35 -0.73 -9.00
N SER A 117 3.48 -0.37 -7.73
CA SER A 117 4.71 -0.61 -6.95
C SER A 117 5.03 -2.09 -6.84
N ARG A 118 4.00 -2.94 -6.65
CA ARG A 118 4.14 -4.39 -6.61
C ARG A 118 4.67 -4.93 -7.94
N MET A 119 4.15 -4.46 -9.08
CA MET A 119 4.62 -4.87 -10.40
C MET A 119 6.10 -4.51 -10.60
N THR A 120 6.51 -3.27 -10.31
CA THR A 120 7.90 -2.82 -10.43
C THR A 120 8.85 -3.59 -9.50
N ALA A 121 8.42 -3.89 -8.27
CA ALA A 121 9.20 -4.66 -7.32
C ALA A 121 9.39 -6.12 -7.80
N MET A 122 8.35 -6.73 -8.36
CA MET A 122 8.42 -8.11 -8.89
C MET A 122 9.25 -8.20 -10.17
N ASP A 123 9.20 -7.18 -11.03
CA ASP A 123 10.06 -7.09 -12.22
C ASP A 123 11.54 -6.98 -11.82
N SER A 124 11.83 -6.11 -10.84
CA SER A 124 13.18 -5.98 -10.27
C SER A 124 13.65 -7.29 -9.62
N ALA A 125 12.77 -7.99 -8.90
CA ALA A 125 13.08 -9.29 -8.32
C ALA A 125 13.38 -10.35 -9.38
N SER A 126 12.62 -10.37 -10.48
CA SER A 126 12.81 -11.30 -11.60
C SER A 126 14.15 -11.07 -12.30
N LYS A 127 14.51 -9.80 -12.53
CA LYS A 127 15.82 -9.42 -13.07
C LYS A 127 16.96 -9.86 -12.15
N ASN A 128 16.86 -9.58 -10.85
CA ASN A 128 17.88 -9.96 -9.86
C ASN A 128 18.03 -11.49 -9.76
N ALA A 129 16.92 -12.23 -9.86
CA ALA A 129 16.94 -13.69 -9.90
C ALA A 129 17.64 -14.21 -11.17
N GLY A 130 17.38 -13.61 -12.33
CA GLY A 130 18.07 -13.93 -13.59
C GLY A 130 19.59 -13.76 -13.47
N GLU A 131 20.05 -12.62 -12.95
CA GLU A 131 21.48 -12.37 -12.73
C GLU A 131 22.11 -13.39 -11.77
N MET A 132 21.35 -13.88 -10.78
CA MET A 132 21.82 -14.92 -9.86
C MET A 132 21.90 -16.29 -10.54
N ILE A 133 20.91 -16.65 -11.37
CA ILE A 133 20.90 -17.89 -12.15
C ILE A 133 22.11 -17.95 -13.07
N ASP A 134 22.45 -16.86 -13.76
CA ASP A 134 23.60 -16.80 -14.66
C ASP A 134 24.92 -17.07 -13.90
N LYS A 135 25.09 -16.42 -12.74
CA LYS A 135 26.26 -16.62 -11.87
C LYS A 135 26.37 -18.07 -11.35
N LEU A 136 25.24 -18.64 -10.92
CA LEU A 136 25.19 -20.01 -10.43
C LEU A 136 25.43 -21.02 -11.56
N THR A 137 24.97 -20.74 -12.77
CA THR A 137 25.19 -21.59 -13.95
C THR A 137 26.67 -21.67 -14.33
N LEU A 138 27.38 -20.53 -14.30
CA LEU A 138 28.83 -20.51 -14.52
C LEU A 138 29.57 -21.30 -13.45
N THR A 139 29.17 -21.13 -12.19
CA THR A 139 29.75 -21.85 -11.04
C THR A 139 29.50 -23.35 -11.17
N TYR A 140 28.27 -23.75 -11.50
CA TYR A 140 27.89 -25.14 -11.72
C TYR A 140 28.73 -25.82 -12.81
N ASN A 141 28.90 -25.16 -13.96
CA ASN A 141 29.71 -25.71 -15.05
C ASN A 141 31.19 -25.87 -14.68
N ARG A 142 31.76 -24.90 -13.95
CA ARG A 142 33.15 -25.00 -13.43
C ARG A 142 33.29 -26.15 -12.44
N THR A 143 32.38 -26.25 -11.47
CA THR A 143 32.38 -27.35 -10.50
C THR A 143 32.21 -28.70 -11.18
N ARG A 144 31.32 -28.81 -12.17
CA ARG A 144 31.13 -30.03 -12.95
C ARG A 144 32.41 -30.46 -13.67
N GLN A 145 33.12 -29.52 -14.31
CA GLN A 145 34.41 -29.82 -14.96
C GLN A 145 35.49 -30.22 -13.96
N ALA A 146 35.55 -29.56 -12.79
CA ALA A 146 36.48 -29.91 -11.72
C ALA A 146 36.23 -31.34 -11.19
N VAL A 147 34.96 -31.74 -11.06
CA VAL A 147 34.61 -33.12 -10.65
C VAL A 147 35.02 -34.13 -11.71
N ILE A 148 34.66 -33.91 -12.99
CA ILE A 148 35.04 -34.82 -14.10
C ILE A 148 36.57 -34.99 -14.18
N THR A 149 37.32 -33.89 -14.08
CA THR A 149 38.78 -33.93 -14.12
C THR A 149 39.37 -34.62 -12.89
N GLY A 150 38.80 -34.41 -11.70
CA GLY A 150 39.17 -35.12 -10.48
C GLY A 150 38.98 -36.64 -10.62
N GLU A 151 37.80 -37.08 -11.06
CA GLU A 151 37.48 -38.50 -11.30
C GLU A 151 38.43 -39.12 -12.33
N LEU A 152 38.74 -38.40 -13.43
CA LEU A 152 39.69 -38.87 -14.44
C LEU A 152 41.10 -39.04 -13.88
N ILE A 153 41.56 -38.10 -13.05
CA ILE A 153 42.89 -38.17 -12.40
C ILE A 153 42.95 -39.38 -11.46
N GLU A 154 41.88 -39.65 -10.71
CA GLU A 154 41.80 -40.83 -9.83
C GLU A 154 41.88 -42.14 -10.64
N ILE A 155 41.17 -42.24 -11.77
CA ILE A 155 41.22 -43.41 -12.66
C ILE A 155 42.63 -43.63 -13.21
N ILE A 156 43.28 -42.58 -13.72
CA ILE A 156 44.63 -42.69 -14.31
C ILE A 156 45.66 -43.05 -13.24
N SER A 157 45.58 -42.42 -12.06
CA SER A 157 46.51 -42.69 -10.96
C SER A 157 46.36 -44.13 -10.44
N GLY A 158 45.12 -44.63 -10.34
CA GLY A 158 44.86 -46.03 -9.98
C GLY A 158 45.37 -47.04 -11.01
N ALA A 159 45.24 -46.73 -12.30
CA ALA A 159 45.74 -47.59 -13.38
C ALA A 159 47.28 -47.60 -13.47
N ALA A 160 47.95 -46.49 -13.14
CA ALA A 160 49.42 -46.38 -13.16
C ALA A 160 50.11 -46.97 -11.91
N ALA A 161 49.34 -47.27 -10.86
CA ALA A 161 49.84 -47.87 -9.61
C ALA A 161 49.76 -49.41 -9.59
N VAL A 162 49.42 -50.04 -10.72
CA VAL A 162 49.43 -51.49 -10.97
C VAL A 162 50.57 -51.83 -11.92
#